data_AF-A0A0Q0FQE7-F1
#
_entry.id   AF-A0A0Q0FQE7-F1
#
_cell.length_a   1.000
_cell.length_b   1.000
_cell.length_c   1.000
_cell.angle_alpha   90.00
_cell.angle_beta   90.00
_cell.angle_gamma   90.00
#
_symmetry.space_group_name_H-M   'P 1'
#
loop_
_entity.id
_entity.type
_entity.pdbx_description
1 polymer ?
#
loop_
_entity_poly.entity_id
_entity_poly.type
_entity_poly.pdbx_seq_one_letter_code
_entity_poly.pdbx_strand_id
1 'polypeptide(L)'
;MLEGVWSWFIRSNQSGINFALYHAAEKTGGVPGRDDWQTLVAHDEQVMLEGLSLNARGLSLSLREGGLPIIEVRPQGLPAYRVQLPDAAYSLYVQDTLEFDSDRIRL
;
A
#
# COMPACT_ATOMS: atom_id res chain seq x y z
N MET A 1 2.27 9.93 5.83
CA MET A 1 1.13 10.77 6.27
C MET A 1 -0.05 10.44 5.35
N LEU A 2 -1.27 10.30 5.85
CA LEU A 2 -2.47 10.12 5.03
C LEU A 2 -3.31 11.39 5.16
N GLU A 3 -3.59 12.07 4.04
CA GLU A 3 -4.39 13.31 4.01
C GLU A 3 -3.92 14.39 5.00
N GLY A 4 -2.60 14.52 5.20
CA GLY A 4 -2.05 15.51 6.13
C GLY A 4 -2.07 15.09 7.61
N VAL A 5 -2.48 13.86 7.92
CA VAL A 5 -2.48 13.30 9.28
C VAL A 5 -1.44 12.19 9.42
N TRP A 6 -0.58 12.27 10.43
CA TRP A 6 0.33 11.17 10.77
C TRP A 6 -0.51 9.93 11.07
N SER A 7 -0.20 8.83 10.39
CA SER A 7 -1.05 7.64 10.42
C SER A 7 -0.18 6.39 10.39
N TRP A 8 -0.63 5.39 11.13
CA TRP A 8 -0.13 4.03 11.07
C TRP A 8 -0.75 3.34 9.86
N PHE A 9 0.03 2.55 9.13
CA PHE A 9 -0.44 1.70 8.04
C PHE A 9 -0.22 0.26 8.44
N ILE A 10 -1.28 -0.55 8.39
CA ILE A 10 -1.25 -1.90 8.92
C ILE A 10 -1.74 -2.89 7.87
N ARG A 11 -0.83 -3.75 7.41
CA ARG A 11 -1.17 -4.91 6.59
C ARG A 11 -1.54 -6.07 7.51
N SER A 12 -2.77 -6.57 7.41
CA SER A 12 -3.26 -7.65 8.27
C SER A 12 -4.11 -8.66 7.49
N ASN A 13 -3.95 -9.94 7.83
CA ASN A 13 -4.76 -11.05 7.29
C ASN A 13 -6.04 -11.30 8.10
N GLN A 14 -6.44 -10.37 8.97
CA GLN A 14 -7.62 -10.54 9.83
C GLN A 14 -8.93 -10.79 9.06
N SER A 15 -9.01 -10.33 7.81
CA SER A 15 -10.19 -10.49 6.94
C SER A 15 -10.02 -11.56 5.87
N GLY A 16 -8.88 -12.26 5.84
CA GLY A 16 -8.59 -13.29 4.85
C GLY A 16 -7.11 -13.42 4.53
N ILE A 17 -6.75 -14.52 3.87
CA ILE A 17 -5.36 -14.90 3.58
C ILE A 17 -4.65 -13.93 2.62
N ASN A 18 -5.41 -13.19 1.83
CA ASN A 18 -4.88 -12.24 0.84
C ASN A 18 -4.55 -10.86 1.44
N PHE A 19 -4.73 -10.70 2.74
CA PHE A 19 -4.49 -9.46 3.49
C PHE A 19 -5.38 -8.29 3.06
N ALA A 20 -5.53 -7.33 3.96
CA ALA A 20 -6.12 -6.02 3.72
C ALA A 20 -5.17 -4.95 4.27
N LEU A 21 -5.28 -3.72 3.77
CA LEU A 21 -4.57 -2.57 4.31
C LEU A 21 -5.51 -1.75 5.17
N TYR A 22 -5.11 -1.53 6.41
CA TYR A 22 -5.76 -0.66 7.37
C TYR A 22 -4.91 0.58 7.63
N HIS A 23 -5.54 1.61 8.13
CA HIS A 23 -4.85 2.76 8.69
C HIS A 23 -5.46 3.16 10.02
N ALA A 24 -4.67 3.83 10.86
CA ALA A 24 -5.16 4.48 12.07
C ALA A 24 -4.40 5.79 12.26
N ALA A 25 -5.13 6.89 12.44
CA ALA A 25 -4.52 8.18 12.72
C ALA A 25 -3.73 8.13 14.03
N GLU A 26 -2.61 8.85 14.08
CA GLU A 26 -1.88 9.11 15.32
C GLU A 26 -2.82 9.79 16.32
N LYS A 27 -2.75 9.32 17.58
CA LYS A 27 -3.52 9.87 18.68
C LYS A 27 -2.60 10.51 19.69
N THR A 28 -3.05 11.61 20.29
CA THR A 28 -2.33 12.29 21.39
C THR A 28 -2.04 11.37 22.58
N GLY A 29 -2.85 10.31 22.76
CA GLY A 29 -2.69 9.30 23.82
C GLY A 29 -1.73 8.16 23.51
N GLY A 30 -1.03 8.17 22.36
CA GLY A 30 -0.05 7.14 21.98
C GLY A 30 -0.47 6.30 20.78
N VAL A 31 -0.06 5.03 20.76
CA VAL A 31 -0.28 4.10 19.64
C VAL A 31 -1.77 3.74 19.54
N PRO A 32 -2.42 3.87 18.37
CA PRO A 32 -3.82 3.51 18.20
C PRO A 32 -4.06 2.01 18.40
N GLY A 33 -5.21 1.68 18.99
CA GLY A 33 -5.64 0.31 19.20
C GLY A 33 -6.27 -0.29 17.94
N ARG A 34 -6.57 -1.59 17.97
CA ARG A 34 -7.20 -2.28 16.83
C ARG A 34 -8.59 -1.75 16.49
N ASP A 35 -9.35 -1.31 17.49
CA ASP A 35 -10.69 -0.73 17.30
C ASP A 35 -10.65 0.64 16.59
N ASP A 36 -9.45 1.23 16.47
CA ASP A 36 -9.24 2.48 15.75
C ASP A 36 -8.91 2.28 14.27
N TRP A 37 -8.73 1.04 13.84
CA TRP A 37 -8.31 0.74 12.48
C TRP A 37 -9.47 0.95 11.51
N GLN A 38 -9.19 1.70 10.46
CA GLN A 38 -10.09 1.93 9.34
C GLN A 38 -9.52 1.24 8.10
N THR A 39 -10.39 0.65 7.29
CA THR A 39 -9.97 -0.03 6.06
C THR A 39 -9.57 0.99 4.99
N LEU A 40 -8.33 0.89 4.49
CA LEU A 40 -7.81 1.67 3.36
C LEU A 40 -7.85 0.90 2.03
N VAL A 41 -7.60 -0.41 2.10
CA VAL A 41 -7.75 -1.37 1.00
C VAL A 41 -8.45 -2.58 1.59
N ALA A 42 -9.66 -2.87 1.12
CA ALA A 42 -10.39 -4.05 1.56
C ALA A 42 -9.70 -5.34 1.09
N HIS A 43 -9.98 -6.44 1.79
CA HIS A 43 -9.59 -7.77 1.33
C HIS A 43 -10.28 -8.10 0.00
N ASP A 44 -9.54 -8.75 -0.89
CA ASP A 44 -10.02 -9.27 -2.17
C ASP A 44 -9.61 -10.75 -2.31
N GLU A 45 -10.54 -11.61 -2.72
CA GLU A 45 -10.29 -13.06 -2.90
C GLU A 45 -9.34 -13.37 -4.06
N GLN A 46 -9.21 -12.45 -5.02
CA GLN A 46 -8.42 -12.62 -6.24
C GLN A 46 -7.08 -11.88 -6.18
N VAL A 47 -6.95 -10.91 -5.27
CA VAL A 47 -5.77 -10.03 -5.17
C VAL A 47 -5.13 -10.13 -3.81
N MET A 48 -3.92 -10.68 -3.77
CA MET A 48 -3.10 -10.70 -2.57
C MET A 48 -2.32 -9.39 -2.44
N LEU A 49 -2.48 -8.70 -1.31
CA LEU A 49 -1.59 -7.61 -0.92
C LEU A 49 -0.31 -8.22 -0.34
N GLU A 50 0.80 -8.13 -1.06
CA GLU A 50 2.11 -8.69 -0.69
C GLU A 50 2.96 -7.73 0.14
N GLY A 51 2.81 -6.42 -0.08
CA GLY A 51 3.59 -5.40 0.61
C GLY A 51 3.08 -4.00 0.37
N LEU A 52 3.59 -3.05 1.16
CA LEU A 52 3.41 -1.63 0.93
C LEU A 52 4.74 -0.90 1.09
N SER A 53 4.90 0.19 0.34
CA SER A 53 5.97 1.16 0.50
C SER A 53 5.38 2.57 0.53
N LEU A 54 6.05 3.49 1.23
CA LEU A 54 5.59 4.84 1.51
C LEU A 54 6.70 5.83 1.18
N ASN A 55 6.34 6.94 0.54
CA ASN A 55 7.16 8.13 0.42
C ASN A 55 6.30 9.38 0.71
N ALA A 56 6.89 10.57 0.63
CA ALA A 56 6.18 11.83 0.85
C ALA A 56 5.06 12.10 -0.18
N ARG A 57 5.02 11.35 -1.29
CA ARG A 57 4.08 11.54 -2.41
C ARG A 57 2.90 10.57 -2.39
N GLY A 58 2.98 9.48 -1.66
CA GLY A 58 1.87 8.52 -1.54
C GLY A 58 2.31 7.11 -1.16
N LEU A 59 1.44 6.16 -1.51
CA LEU A 59 1.65 4.73 -1.27
C LEU A 59 1.94 4.00 -2.58
N SER A 60 2.79 3.00 -2.51
CA SER A 60 2.92 1.97 -3.54
C SER A 60 2.59 0.61 -2.92
N LEU A 61 1.67 -0.14 -3.54
CA LEU A 61 1.27 -1.46 -3.11
C LEU A 61 1.89 -2.50 -4.03
N SER A 62 2.51 -3.51 -3.44
CA SER A 62 2.91 -4.73 -4.14
C SER A 62 1.76 -5.73 -4.03
N LEU A 63 1.16 -6.07 -5.16
CA LEU A 63 -0.01 -6.95 -5.27
C LEU A 63 0.36 -8.20 -6.07
N ARG A 64 -0.40 -9.27 -5.88
CA ARG A 64 -0.36 -10.47 -6.73
C ARG A 64 -1.76 -10.87 -7.14
N GLU A 65 -1.98 -11.02 -8.44
CA GLU A 65 -3.26 -11.38 -9.05
C GLU A 65 -3.00 -12.39 -10.17
N GLY A 66 -3.69 -13.53 -10.17
CA GLY A 66 -3.46 -14.58 -11.19
C GLY A 66 -2.02 -15.11 -11.25
N GLY A 67 -1.24 -14.97 -10.18
CA GLY A 67 0.18 -15.35 -10.10
C GLY A 67 1.16 -14.26 -10.56
N LEU A 68 0.70 -13.18 -11.20
CA LEU A 68 1.54 -12.08 -11.66
C LEU A 68 1.72 -11.01 -10.57
N PRO A 69 2.94 -10.45 -10.41
CA PRO A 69 3.14 -9.28 -9.56
C PRO A 69 2.50 -8.05 -10.21
N ILE A 70 1.90 -7.17 -9.42
CA ILE A 70 1.31 -5.91 -9.87
C ILE A 70 1.75 -4.81 -8.90
N ILE A 71 2.13 -3.64 -9.43
CA ILE A 71 2.34 -2.45 -8.60
C ILE A 71 1.14 -1.51 -8.77
N GLU A 72 0.44 -1.22 -7.67
CA GLU A 72 -0.55 -0.14 -7.62
C GLU A 72 0.05 1.08 -6.94
N VAL A 73 0.02 2.21 -7.63
CA VAL A 73 0.45 3.51 -7.11
C VAL A 73 -0.79 4.27 -6.64
N ARG A 74 -0.74 4.81 -5.43
CA ARG A 74 -1.77 5.65 -4.81
C ARG A 74 -1.18 7.00 -4.42
N PRO A 75 -1.09 7.96 -5.36
CA PRO A 75 -0.54 9.27 -5.07
C PRO A 75 -1.50 10.07 -4.16
N GLN A 76 -0.96 10.99 -3.37
CA GLN A 76 -1.79 11.87 -2.56
C GLN A 76 -2.65 12.79 -3.44
N GLY A 77 -3.96 12.81 -3.18
CA GLY A 77 -4.90 13.68 -3.87
C GLY A 77 -5.18 13.33 -5.34
N LEU A 78 -4.69 12.18 -5.83
CA LEU A 78 -4.93 11.70 -7.18
C LEU A 78 -5.51 10.28 -7.16
N PRO A 79 -6.21 9.85 -8.24
CA PRO A 79 -6.67 8.48 -8.36
C PRO A 79 -5.53 7.47 -8.34
N ALA A 80 -5.80 6.31 -7.74
CA ALA A 80 -4.90 5.16 -7.80
C ALA A 80 -4.81 4.61 -9.23
N TYR A 81 -3.66 4.04 -9.58
CA TYR A 81 -3.46 3.36 -10.87
C TYR A 81 -2.50 2.18 -10.75
N ARG A 82 -2.69 1.17 -11.59
CA ARG A 82 -1.77 0.03 -11.70
C ARG A 82 -0.73 0.32 -12.79
N VAL A 83 0.54 0.03 -12.50
CA VAL A 83 1.63 0.11 -13.49
C VAL A 83 1.36 -0.93 -14.58
N GLN A 84 1.26 -0.47 -15.82
CA GLN A 84 1.08 -1.34 -16.98
C GLN A 84 2.43 -1.67 -17.60
N LEU A 85 2.65 -2.94 -17.90
CA LEU A 85 3.81 -3.41 -18.64
C LEU A 85 3.35 -4.00 -19.99
N PRO A 86 4.15 -3.85 -21.05
CA PRO A 86 3.77 -4.33 -22.38
C PRO A 86 3.80 -5.85 -22.50
N ASP A 87 4.57 -6.53 -21.64
CA ASP A 87 4.72 -7.98 -21.66
C ASP A 87 3.64 -8.69 -20.85
N ALA A 88 3.19 -9.85 -21.33
CA ALA A 88 2.20 -10.68 -20.65
C ALA A 88 2.75 -11.40 -19.40
N ALA A 89 4.07 -11.52 -19.29
CA ALA A 89 4.75 -12.14 -18.15
C ALA A 89 6.00 -11.34 -17.80
N TYR A 90 6.14 -11.00 -16.53
CA TYR A 90 7.24 -10.18 -16.03
C TYR A 90 7.49 -10.44 -14.54
N SER A 91 8.63 -9.95 -14.05
CA SER A 91 8.92 -9.81 -12.64
C SER A 91 9.01 -8.32 -12.32
N LEU A 92 8.33 -7.87 -11.27
CA LEU A 92 8.23 -6.46 -10.90
C LEU A 92 8.17 -6.34 -9.38
N TYR A 93 9.08 -5.56 -8.79
CA TYR A 93 9.15 -5.37 -7.34
C TYR A 93 9.61 -3.95 -7.02
N VAL A 94 9.00 -3.30 -6.03
CA VAL A 94 9.53 -2.03 -5.53
C VAL A 94 10.82 -2.31 -4.76
N GLN A 95 11.91 -1.63 -5.13
CA GLN A 95 13.16 -1.65 -4.37
C GLN A 95 13.13 -0.59 -3.27
N ASP A 96 13.85 -0.86 -2.18
CA ASP A 96 14.01 0.09 -1.08
C ASP A 96 14.52 1.44 -1.62
N THR A 97 13.75 2.48 -1.35
CA THR A 97 14.09 3.86 -1.71
C THR A 97 14.51 4.58 -0.43
N LEU A 98 15.80 4.90 -0.31
CA LEU A 98 16.36 5.57 0.86
C LEU A 98 15.94 7.05 0.98
N GLU A 99 15.37 7.63 -0.08
CA GLU A 99 14.96 9.02 -0.16
C GLU A 99 13.44 9.17 0.02
N PHE A 100 13.00 9.53 1.23
CA PHE A 100 11.58 9.66 1.55
C PHE A 100 10.87 10.76 0.75
N ASP A 101 11.54 11.87 0.45
CA ASP A 101 10.94 13.03 -0.24
C ASP A 101 10.97 12.95 -1.77
N SER A 102 11.53 11.86 -2.31
CA SER A 102 11.69 11.66 -3.75
C SER A 102 10.35 11.58 -4.48
N ASP A 103 10.31 12.14 -5.68
CA ASP A 103 9.20 12.04 -6.62
C ASP A 103 9.25 10.74 -7.46
N ARG A 104 10.29 9.91 -7.26
CA ARG A 104 10.52 8.68 -8.01
C ARG A 104 10.47 7.45 -7.10
N ILE A 105 10.00 6.35 -7.67
CA ILE A 105 10.13 5.01 -7.09
C ILE A 105 11.06 4.18 -7.98
N ARG A 106 11.78 3.24 -7.37
CA ARG A 106 12.60 2.27 -8.10
C ARG A 106 11.84 0.95 -8.21
N LEU A 107 11.67 0.49 -9.44
CA LEU A 107 11.02 -0.77 -9.82
C LEU A 107 12.05 -1.76 -10.38
#